data_AF-A0A962P3J2-F1
#
_entry.id   AF-A0A962P3J2-F1
#
_cell.length_a   1.000
_cell.length_b   1.000
_cell.length_c   1.000
_cell.angle_alpha   90.00
_cell.angle_beta   90.00
_cell.angle_gamma   90.00
#
_symmetry.space_group_name_H-M   'P 1'
#
loop_
_entity.id
_entity.type
_entity.pdbx_description
1 polymer ?
#
loop_
_entity_poly.entity_id
_entity_poly.type
_entity_poly.pdbx_seq_one_letter_code
_entity_poly.pdbx_strand_id
1 'polypeptide(L)'
;MMKRFAIDARFIPVARQILLGGVILALVGCGSSANQQAAIDQARTIEMQRAEEQAAAARAAEERARIARQEAERQAEVARQEAEQQAREAAEQAAREAAQREEAARLAAAEQARRAAQARQDAQRARIAQLEAQIADLRAINARASAVNSKYEEAIAAAEALLEALNAEQEKYANTNAAGEPVVALDKAGLAELEARKDSLKREAQALSQQ
;
A
#
# COMPACT_ATOMS: atom_id res chain seq x y z
N MET A 1 -20.19 34.46 -33.72
CA MET A 1 -20.34 35.90 -34.02
C MET A 1 -19.70 36.15 -35.38
N MET A 2 -20.50 36.39 -36.43
CA MET A 2 -20.18 36.86 -37.80
C MET A 2 -21.34 36.41 -38.72
N LYS A 3 -22.44 37.16 -38.75
CA LYS A 3 -22.80 38.26 -39.67
C LYS A 3 -23.03 37.84 -41.13
N ARG A 4 -24.31 37.97 -41.48
CA ARG A 4 -25.04 37.81 -42.74
C ARG A 4 -24.46 38.61 -43.92
N PHE A 5 -24.65 38.07 -45.11
CA PHE A 5 -24.80 38.77 -46.41
C PHE A 5 -25.85 37.97 -47.21
N ALA A 6 -26.61 38.48 -48.15
CA ALA A 6 -27.42 39.70 -48.31
C ALA A 6 -28.39 39.32 -49.46
N ILE A 7 -29.61 39.82 -49.39
CA ILE A 7 -30.70 39.57 -50.33
C ILE A 7 -30.45 40.37 -51.61
N ASP A 8 -30.80 39.85 -52.79
CA ASP A 8 -31.42 40.69 -53.83
C ASP A 8 -32.32 39.91 -54.79
N ALA A 9 -33.39 40.59 -55.16
CA ALA A 9 -34.54 40.10 -55.91
C ALA A 9 -34.66 40.85 -57.25
N ARG A 10 -35.39 40.25 -58.22
CA ARG A 10 -36.44 40.84 -59.09
C ARG A 10 -36.36 40.44 -60.58
N PHE A 11 -37.47 39.82 -61.03
CA PHE A 11 -38.29 40.08 -62.24
C PHE A 11 -37.66 40.39 -63.63
N ILE A 12 -37.84 39.45 -64.60
CA ILE A 12 -38.72 39.44 -65.84
C ILE A 12 -38.87 40.78 -66.63
N PRO A 13 -39.20 40.89 -67.97
CA PRO A 13 -39.48 39.96 -69.11
C PRO A 13 -38.77 40.35 -70.46
N VAL A 14 -39.17 39.74 -71.60
CA VAL A 14 -39.59 40.36 -72.90
C VAL A 14 -39.25 39.40 -74.07
N ALA A 15 -40.26 38.76 -74.70
CA ALA A 15 -40.86 39.11 -76.02
C ALA A 15 -39.99 38.65 -77.23
N ARG A 16 -40.43 38.35 -78.46
CA ARG A 16 -41.68 38.34 -79.23
C ARG A 16 -41.22 38.10 -80.67
N GLN A 17 -41.83 37.21 -81.47
CA GLN A 17 -41.98 37.34 -82.94
C GLN A 17 -42.81 36.14 -83.49
N ILE A 18 -44.04 36.33 -84.00
CA ILE A 18 -44.43 36.70 -85.39
C ILE A 18 -44.24 35.50 -86.34
N LEU A 19 -45.13 35.06 -87.24
CA LEU A 19 -46.54 35.29 -87.62
C LEU A 19 -46.72 34.43 -88.90
N LEU A 20 -47.97 34.20 -89.32
CA LEU A 20 -48.45 33.85 -90.68
C LEU A 20 -48.55 32.38 -91.11
N GLY A 21 -49.79 32.00 -91.45
CA GLY A 21 -50.13 30.85 -92.30
C GLY A 21 -51.58 30.37 -92.10
N GLY A 22 -52.57 31.19 -92.46
CA GLY A 22 -53.99 30.95 -92.19
C GLY A 22 -54.73 30.00 -93.15
N VAL A 23 -55.79 29.41 -92.60
CA VAL A 23 -57.13 29.19 -93.18
C VAL A 23 -57.24 28.34 -94.45
N ILE A 24 -57.54 27.06 -94.27
CA ILE A 24 -58.71 26.43 -94.93
C ILE A 24 -59.52 25.76 -93.83
N LEU A 25 -60.68 26.36 -93.55
CA LEU A 25 -61.72 25.84 -92.67
C LEU A 25 -62.73 25.06 -93.52
N ALA A 26 -63.31 24.01 -92.90
CA ALA A 26 -64.58 23.37 -93.23
C ALA A 26 -64.61 22.39 -94.40
N LEU A 27 -64.30 21.12 -94.09
CA LEU A 27 -65.14 19.95 -94.35
C LEU A 27 -64.52 18.76 -93.61
N VAL A 28 -65.09 18.41 -92.46
CA VAL A 28 -65.22 17.07 -91.85
C VAL A 28 -65.55 17.32 -90.38
N GLY A 29 -66.81 17.69 -90.16
CA GLY A 29 -67.47 17.37 -88.91
C GLY A 29 -67.81 15.87 -88.88
N CYS A 30 -67.87 15.32 -87.68
CA CYS A 30 -68.50 14.03 -87.34
C CYS A 30 -67.69 12.72 -87.50
N GLY A 31 -66.37 12.76 -87.33
CA GLY A 31 -65.57 11.56 -87.03
C GLY A 31 -64.91 11.52 -85.63
N SER A 32 -64.96 12.64 -84.89
CA SER A 32 -64.15 12.82 -83.67
C SER A 32 -64.64 12.00 -82.47
N SER A 33 -65.94 11.71 -82.35
CA SER A 33 -66.46 11.07 -81.13
C SER A 33 -66.01 9.61 -80.98
N ALA A 34 -66.04 8.82 -82.06
CA ALA A 34 -65.63 7.41 -82.02
C ALA A 34 -64.11 7.21 -81.82
N ASN A 35 -63.29 8.09 -82.41
CA ASN A 35 -61.82 8.04 -82.28
C ASN A 35 -61.35 8.58 -80.91
N GLN A 36 -62.11 9.52 -80.34
CA GLN A 36 -61.85 10.08 -79.02
C GLN A 36 -62.28 9.12 -77.90
N GLN A 37 -63.36 8.33 -78.08
CA GLN A 37 -63.70 7.21 -77.19
C GLN A 37 -62.62 6.11 -77.19
N ALA A 38 -62.12 5.70 -78.36
CA ALA A 38 -61.06 4.68 -78.47
C ALA A 38 -59.71 5.15 -77.88
N ALA A 39 -59.35 6.42 -78.04
CA ALA A 39 -58.18 7.01 -77.41
C ALA A 39 -58.30 7.12 -75.88
N ILE A 40 -59.51 7.37 -75.35
CA ILE A 40 -59.79 7.40 -73.91
C ILE A 40 -59.70 5.98 -73.30
N ASP A 41 -60.15 4.94 -74.01
CA ASP A 41 -60.04 3.56 -73.54
C ASP A 41 -58.58 3.02 -73.59
N GLN A 42 -57.79 3.44 -74.57
CA GLN A 42 -56.34 3.16 -74.62
C GLN A 42 -55.56 3.91 -73.52
N ALA A 43 -55.92 5.17 -73.24
CA ALA A 43 -55.33 5.92 -72.14
C ALA A 43 -55.67 5.29 -70.78
N ARG A 44 -56.92 4.85 -70.58
CA ARG A 44 -57.35 4.14 -69.36
C ARG A 44 -56.62 2.82 -69.15
N THR A 45 -56.35 2.05 -70.20
CA THR A 45 -55.61 0.78 -70.09
C THR A 45 -54.12 0.99 -69.77
N ILE A 46 -53.48 2.02 -70.33
CA ILE A 46 -52.11 2.40 -69.99
C ILE A 46 -52.02 2.94 -68.56
N GLU A 47 -52.97 3.75 -68.12
CA GLU A 47 -53.04 4.22 -66.73
C GLU A 47 -53.29 3.08 -65.75
N MET A 48 -54.15 2.12 -66.10
CA MET A 48 -54.38 0.91 -65.31
C MET A 48 -53.12 0.04 -65.21
N GLN A 49 -52.37 -0.15 -66.31
CA GLN A 49 -51.08 -0.86 -66.28
C GLN A 49 -50.02 -0.13 -65.44
N ARG A 50 -49.92 1.20 -65.53
CA ARG A 50 -49.01 2.00 -64.69
C ARG A 50 -49.41 1.95 -63.22
N ALA A 51 -50.72 1.94 -62.92
CA ALA A 51 -51.22 1.80 -61.56
C ALA A 51 -50.91 0.40 -60.99
N GLU A 52 -51.01 -0.66 -61.81
CA GLU A 52 -50.61 -2.02 -61.43
C GLU A 52 -49.10 -2.14 -61.21
N GLU A 53 -48.26 -1.56 -62.07
CA GLU A 53 -46.80 -1.52 -61.90
C GLU A 53 -46.38 -0.74 -60.65
N GLN A 54 -47.01 0.41 -60.37
CA GLN A 54 -46.77 1.19 -59.16
C GLN A 54 -47.21 0.42 -57.90
N ALA A 55 -48.35 -0.28 -57.94
CA ALA A 55 -48.82 -1.12 -56.84
C ALA A 55 -47.92 -2.35 -56.63
N ALA A 56 -47.34 -2.91 -57.69
CA ALA A 56 -46.35 -3.99 -57.60
C ALA A 56 -45.02 -3.49 -57.02
N ALA A 57 -44.55 -2.31 -57.46
CA ALA A 57 -43.34 -1.68 -56.95
C ALA A 57 -43.47 -1.26 -55.48
N ALA A 58 -44.62 -0.74 -55.07
CA ALA A 58 -44.91 -0.40 -53.66
C ALA A 58 -44.87 -1.65 -52.77
N ARG A 59 -45.50 -2.76 -53.20
CA ARG A 59 -45.45 -4.04 -52.47
C ARG A 59 -44.04 -4.61 -52.38
N ALA A 60 -43.25 -4.52 -53.46
CA ALA A 60 -41.85 -4.93 -53.45
C ALA A 60 -40.99 -4.06 -52.51
N ALA A 61 -41.26 -2.76 -52.43
CA ALA A 61 -40.58 -1.85 -51.52
C ALA A 61 -40.94 -2.10 -50.04
N GLU A 62 -42.21 -2.38 -49.74
CA GLU A 62 -42.66 -2.76 -48.39
C GLU A 62 -42.04 -4.08 -47.92
N GLU A 63 -42.00 -5.11 -48.78
CA GLU A 63 -41.38 -6.40 -48.45
C GLU A 63 -39.87 -6.24 -48.17
N ARG A 64 -39.17 -5.43 -49.00
CA ARG A 64 -37.75 -5.09 -48.78
C ARG A 64 -37.54 -4.31 -47.49
N ALA A 65 -38.42 -3.37 -47.16
CA ALA A 65 -38.35 -2.62 -45.91
C ALA A 65 -38.59 -3.52 -44.70
N ARG A 66 -39.49 -4.52 -44.80
CA ARG A 66 -39.71 -5.51 -43.74
C ARG A 66 -38.47 -6.39 -43.53
N ILE A 67 -37.87 -6.89 -44.61
CA ILE A 67 -36.64 -7.71 -44.56
C ILE A 67 -35.48 -6.89 -43.96
N ALA A 68 -35.28 -5.66 -44.42
CA ALA A 68 -34.22 -4.78 -43.90
C ALA A 68 -34.36 -4.48 -42.40
N ARG A 69 -35.59 -4.28 -41.90
CA ARG A 69 -35.84 -4.11 -40.46
C ARG A 69 -35.53 -5.39 -39.68
N GLN A 70 -35.96 -6.54 -40.18
CA GLN A 70 -35.73 -7.83 -39.54
C GLN A 70 -34.23 -8.22 -39.54
N GLU A 71 -33.47 -7.80 -40.55
CA GLU A 71 -32.01 -7.95 -40.57
C GLU A 71 -31.33 -6.98 -39.60
N ALA A 72 -31.76 -5.72 -39.55
CA ALA A 72 -31.23 -4.74 -38.59
C ALA A 72 -31.49 -5.16 -37.13
N GLU A 73 -32.66 -5.71 -36.82
CA GLU A 73 -32.97 -6.27 -35.49
C GLU A 73 -32.06 -7.44 -35.15
N ARG A 74 -31.86 -8.38 -36.09
CA ARG A 74 -30.95 -9.51 -35.88
C ARG A 74 -29.50 -9.07 -35.68
N GLN A 75 -29.02 -8.09 -36.46
CA GLN A 75 -27.68 -7.54 -36.29
C GLN A 75 -27.52 -6.82 -34.95
N ALA A 76 -28.53 -6.05 -34.52
CA ALA A 76 -28.51 -5.38 -33.23
C ALA A 76 -28.49 -6.37 -32.06
N GLU A 77 -29.20 -7.50 -32.18
CA GLU A 77 -29.21 -8.54 -31.16
C GLU A 77 -27.87 -9.29 -31.08
N VAL A 78 -27.27 -9.64 -32.22
CA VAL A 78 -25.92 -10.22 -32.28
C VAL A 78 -24.89 -9.27 -31.68
N ALA A 79 -24.92 -7.98 -32.06
CA ALA A 79 -24.00 -6.98 -31.51
C ALA A 79 -24.15 -6.81 -29.98
N ARG A 80 -25.37 -6.90 -29.45
CA ARG A 80 -25.61 -6.88 -28.00
C ARG A 80 -25.04 -8.11 -27.31
N GLN A 81 -25.23 -9.30 -27.89
CA GLN A 81 -24.69 -10.54 -27.34
C GLN A 81 -23.16 -10.54 -27.34
N GLU A 82 -22.53 -10.08 -28.43
CA GLU A 82 -21.07 -9.94 -28.51
C GLU A 82 -20.54 -8.94 -27.49
N ALA A 83 -21.18 -7.77 -27.34
CA ALA A 83 -20.80 -6.78 -26.34
C ALA A 83 -20.95 -7.32 -24.91
N GLU A 84 -21.99 -8.10 -24.63
CA GLU A 84 -22.19 -8.71 -23.32
C GLU A 84 -21.14 -9.79 -23.04
N GLN A 85 -20.79 -10.62 -24.04
CA GLN A 85 -19.72 -11.62 -23.90
C GLN A 85 -18.37 -10.94 -23.64
N GLN A 86 -18.01 -9.91 -24.42
CA GLN A 86 -16.79 -9.14 -24.20
C GLN A 86 -16.75 -8.48 -22.81
N ALA A 87 -17.88 -7.93 -22.36
CA ALA A 87 -17.98 -7.36 -21.02
C ALA A 87 -17.79 -8.41 -19.92
N ARG A 88 -18.34 -9.61 -20.09
CA ARG A 88 -18.16 -10.73 -19.15
C ARG A 88 -16.71 -11.20 -19.11
N GLU A 89 -16.08 -11.39 -20.27
CA GLU A 89 -14.67 -11.78 -20.36
C GLU A 89 -13.73 -10.74 -19.74
N ALA A 90 -13.96 -9.46 -20.02
CA ALA A 90 -13.20 -8.37 -19.42
C ALA A 90 -13.38 -8.31 -17.90
N ALA A 91 -14.61 -8.52 -17.41
CA ALA A 91 -14.90 -8.58 -15.98
C ALA A 91 -14.23 -9.77 -15.30
N GLU A 92 -14.23 -10.94 -15.93
CA GLU A 92 -13.53 -12.12 -15.41
C GLU A 92 -12.02 -11.92 -15.37
N GLN A 93 -11.43 -11.33 -16.41
CA GLN A 93 -9.99 -11.02 -16.43
C GLN A 93 -9.63 -10.02 -15.33
N ALA A 94 -10.40 -8.94 -15.19
CA ALA A 94 -10.22 -7.96 -14.13
C ALA A 94 -10.35 -8.59 -12.74
N ALA A 95 -11.31 -9.50 -12.53
CA ALA A 95 -11.48 -10.22 -11.27
C ALA A 95 -10.29 -11.14 -10.96
N ARG A 96 -9.76 -11.85 -11.96
CA ARG A 96 -8.57 -12.71 -11.80
C ARG A 96 -7.33 -11.89 -11.47
N GLU A 97 -7.12 -10.77 -12.14
CA GLU A 97 -6.00 -9.87 -11.84
C GLU A 97 -6.13 -9.26 -10.44
N ALA A 98 -7.33 -8.83 -10.05
CA ALA A 98 -7.57 -8.30 -8.71
C ALA A 98 -7.27 -9.36 -7.63
N ALA A 99 -7.72 -10.61 -7.84
CA ALA A 99 -7.43 -11.72 -6.93
C ALA A 99 -5.93 -12.00 -6.82
N GLN A 100 -5.20 -12.03 -7.95
CA GLN A 100 -3.74 -12.22 -7.96
C GLN A 100 -3.01 -11.09 -7.24
N ARG A 101 -3.41 -9.84 -7.44
CA ARG A 101 -2.83 -8.68 -6.75
C ARG A 101 -3.08 -8.75 -5.26
N GLU A 102 -4.27 -9.15 -4.84
CA GLU A 102 -4.60 -9.31 -3.42
C GLU A 102 -3.77 -10.44 -2.79
N GLU A 103 -3.65 -11.58 -3.46
CA GLU A 103 -2.83 -12.69 -2.98
C GLU A 103 -1.35 -12.29 -2.87
N ALA A 104 -0.80 -11.63 -3.89
CA ALA A 104 0.56 -11.12 -3.86
C ALA A 104 0.77 -10.12 -2.71
N ALA A 105 -0.20 -9.21 -2.49
CA ALA A 105 -0.15 -8.26 -1.39
C ALA A 105 -0.20 -8.96 -0.01
N ARG A 106 -1.04 -9.99 0.14
CA ARG A 106 -1.11 -10.80 1.37
C ARG A 106 0.20 -11.53 1.65
N LEU A 107 0.80 -12.14 0.63
CA LEU A 107 2.09 -12.82 0.76
C LEU A 107 3.20 -11.85 1.14
N ALA A 108 3.28 -10.70 0.47
CA ALA A 108 4.26 -9.66 0.77
C ALA A 108 4.10 -9.13 2.21
N ALA A 109 2.86 -8.86 2.64
CA ALA A 109 2.56 -8.41 4.00
C ALA A 109 2.94 -9.46 5.05
N ALA A 110 2.64 -10.74 4.79
CA ALA A 110 3.00 -11.84 5.68
C ALA A 110 4.52 -12.00 5.81
N GLU A 111 5.26 -11.87 4.70
CA GLU A 111 6.72 -11.92 4.72
C GLU A 111 7.32 -10.74 5.49
N GLN A 112 6.82 -9.52 5.24
CA GLN A 112 7.26 -8.33 5.98
C GLN A 112 6.99 -8.47 7.48
N ALA A 113 5.82 -9.00 7.86
CA ALA A 113 5.49 -9.26 9.26
C ALA A 113 6.44 -10.28 9.90
N ARG A 114 6.81 -11.36 9.19
CA ARG A 114 7.79 -12.34 9.66
C ARG A 114 9.17 -11.72 9.87
N ARG A 115 9.66 -10.94 8.90
CA ARG A 115 10.95 -10.25 9.00
C ARG A 115 10.97 -9.26 10.18
N ALA A 116 9.89 -8.50 10.35
CA ALA A 116 9.75 -7.58 11.47
C ALA A 116 9.71 -8.31 12.83
N ALA A 117 9.04 -9.45 12.91
CA ALA A 117 9.00 -10.27 14.12
C ALA A 117 10.39 -10.83 14.46
N GLN A 118 11.11 -11.35 13.47
CA GLN A 118 12.49 -11.85 13.65
C GLN A 118 13.43 -10.74 14.11
N ALA A 119 13.42 -9.58 13.44
CA ALA A 119 14.23 -8.43 13.84
C ALA A 119 13.96 -7.98 15.29
N ARG A 120 12.70 -8.01 15.74
CA ARG A 120 12.35 -7.73 17.13
C ARG A 120 12.90 -8.78 18.09
N GLN A 121 12.81 -10.06 17.75
CA GLN A 121 13.37 -11.14 18.57
C GLN A 121 14.89 -11.04 18.68
N ASP A 122 15.59 -10.75 17.59
CA ASP A 122 17.03 -10.60 17.58
C ASP A 122 17.48 -9.39 18.40
N ALA A 123 16.77 -8.25 18.28
CA ALA A 123 17.02 -7.08 19.12
C ALA A 123 16.81 -7.37 20.62
N GLN A 124 15.76 -8.12 20.97
CA GLN A 124 15.52 -8.55 22.34
C GLN A 124 16.63 -9.46 22.87
N ARG A 125 17.06 -10.44 22.07
CA ARG A 125 18.18 -11.34 22.44
C ARG A 125 19.47 -10.58 22.64
N ALA A 126 19.80 -9.63 21.76
CA ALA A 126 20.97 -8.78 21.91
C ALA A 126 20.90 -7.95 23.20
N ARG A 127 19.71 -7.43 23.54
CA ARG A 127 19.50 -6.70 24.80
C ARG A 127 19.65 -7.60 26.03
N ILE A 128 19.15 -8.83 25.97
CA ILE A 128 19.32 -9.81 27.06
C ILE A 128 20.81 -10.11 27.26
N ALA A 129 21.54 -10.44 26.19
CA ALA A 129 22.97 -10.72 26.27
C ALA A 129 23.77 -9.54 26.86
N GLN A 130 23.41 -8.30 26.48
CA GLN A 130 24.00 -7.10 27.06
C GLN A 130 23.72 -7.00 28.58
N LEU A 131 22.48 -7.23 29.00
CA LEU A 131 22.10 -7.18 30.41
C LEU A 131 22.75 -8.30 31.22
N GLU A 132 22.87 -9.51 30.67
CA GLU A 132 23.58 -10.62 31.30
C GLU A 132 25.05 -10.30 31.52
N ALA A 133 25.72 -9.67 30.54
CA ALA A 133 27.10 -9.21 30.68
C ALA A 133 27.22 -8.15 31.79
N GLN A 134 26.30 -7.18 31.85
CA GLN A 134 26.28 -6.17 32.93
C GLN A 134 26.05 -6.79 34.31
N ILE A 135 25.15 -7.77 34.41
CA ILE A 135 24.91 -8.48 35.67
C ILE A 135 26.16 -9.26 36.10
N ALA A 136 26.85 -9.92 35.17
CA ALA A 136 28.08 -10.64 35.46
C ALA A 136 29.18 -9.69 35.98
N ASP A 137 29.34 -8.54 35.34
CA ASP A 137 30.29 -7.49 35.76
C ASP A 137 29.95 -6.94 37.16
N LEU A 138 28.69 -6.57 37.39
CA LEU A 138 28.24 -6.10 38.70
C LEU A 138 28.42 -7.14 39.80
N ARG A 139 28.19 -8.43 39.50
CA ARG A 139 28.46 -9.53 40.43
C ARG A 139 29.94 -9.63 40.77
N ALA A 140 30.83 -9.48 39.79
CA ALA A 140 32.27 -9.50 40.02
C ALA A 140 32.72 -8.31 40.88
N ILE A 141 32.22 -7.10 40.59
CA ILE A 141 32.48 -5.89 41.38
C ILE A 141 32.01 -6.10 42.83
N ASN A 142 30.80 -6.63 43.02
CA ASN A 142 30.24 -6.85 44.35
C ASN A 142 31.03 -7.91 45.14
N ALA A 143 31.38 -9.02 44.49
CA ALA A 143 32.20 -10.07 45.11
C ALA A 143 33.57 -9.52 45.55
N ARG A 144 34.20 -8.68 44.74
CA ARG A 144 35.46 -8.00 45.09
C ARG A 144 35.27 -7.05 46.28
N ALA A 145 34.23 -6.22 46.26
CA ALA A 145 33.94 -5.31 47.35
C ALA A 145 33.69 -6.06 48.68
N SER A 146 32.96 -7.17 48.62
CA SER A 146 32.73 -8.04 49.79
C SER A 146 34.02 -8.65 50.31
N ALA A 147 34.91 -9.13 49.45
CA ALA A 147 36.22 -9.65 49.85
C ALA A 147 37.11 -8.58 50.49
N VAL A 148 37.13 -7.37 49.93
CA VAL A 148 37.85 -6.22 50.49
C VAL A 148 37.30 -5.85 51.86
N ASN A 149 35.97 -5.76 52.01
CA ASN A 149 35.34 -5.43 53.29
C ASN A 149 35.63 -6.48 54.35
N SER A 150 35.53 -7.76 54.03
CA SER A 150 35.86 -8.86 54.95
C SER A 150 37.31 -8.76 55.44
N LYS A 151 38.26 -8.38 54.57
CA LYS A 151 39.66 -8.18 54.98
C LYS A 151 39.85 -6.96 55.88
N TYR A 152 39.10 -5.88 55.64
CA TYR A 152 39.12 -4.74 56.55
C TYR A 152 38.48 -5.07 57.91
N GLU A 153 37.41 -5.86 57.96
CA GLU A 153 36.82 -6.34 59.21
C GLU A 153 37.82 -7.20 60.00
N GLU A 154 38.54 -8.12 59.34
CA GLU A 154 39.63 -8.88 59.97
C GLU A 154 40.75 -7.96 60.49
N ALA A 155 41.12 -6.92 59.74
CA ALA A 155 42.14 -5.96 60.14
C ALA A 155 41.71 -5.11 61.36
N ILE A 156 40.42 -4.73 61.42
CA ILE A 156 39.83 -4.02 62.56
C ILE A 156 39.89 -4.91 63.80
N ALA A 157 39.45 -6.16 63.70
CA ALA A 157 39.52 -7.10 64.82
C ALA A 157 40.96 -7.31 65.32
N ALA A 158 41.94 -7.40 64.41
CA ALA A 158 43.35 -7.47 64.80
C ALA A 158 43.85 -6.19 65.48
N ALA A 159 43.39 -5.01 65.06
CA ALA A 159 43.71 -3.74 65.71
C ALA A 159 43.10 -3.63 67.10
N GLU A 160 41.86 -4.10 67.29
CA GLU A 160 41.20 -4.16 68.59
C GLU A 160 41.94 -5.09 69.56
N ALA A 161 42.33 -6.29 69.09
CA ALA A 161 43.13 -7.23 69.88
C ALA A 161 44.50 -6.64 70.26
N LEU A 162 45.15 -5.90 69.34
CA LEU A 162 46.39 -5.18 69.64
C LEU A 162 46.19 -4.11 70.71
N LEU A 163 45.09 -3.35 70.63
CA LEU A 163 44.76 -2.32 71.61
C LEU A 163 44.49 -2.91 73.01
N GLU A 164 43.77 -4.02 73.08
CA GLU A 164 43.55 -4.75 74.33
C GLU A 164 44.87 -5.26 74.93
N ALA A 165 45.72 -5.87 74.11
CA ALA A 165 47.04 -6.34 74.54
C ALA A 165 47.92 -5.17 75.02
N LEU A 166 47.92 -4.04 74.32
CA LEU A 166 48.66 -2.84 74.75
C LEU A 166 48.16 -2.31 76.09
N ASN A 167 46.85 -2.29 76.33
CA ASN A 167 46.28 -1.88 77.61
C ASN A 167 46.71 -2.84 78.73
N ALA A 168 46.68 -4.16 78.50
CA ALA A 168 47.16 -5.14 79.46
C ALA A 168 48.67 -4.97 79.76
N GLU A 169 49.48 -4.63 78.76
CA GLU A 169 50.90 -4.31 78.96
C GLU A 169 51.09 -3.00 79.76
N GLN A 170 50.25 -1.98 79.53
CA GLN A 170 50.28 -0.74 80.32
C GLN A 170 50.00 -0.99 81.81
N GLU A 171 49.07 -1.88 82.13
CA GLU A 171 48.79 -2.24 83.54
C GLU A 171 50.01 -2.85 84.24
N LYS A 172 50.88 -3.58 83.52
CA LYS A 172 52.11 -4.13 84.10
C LYS A 172 53.08 -3.03 84.54
N TYR A 173 53.11 -1.89 83.85
CA TYR A 173 53.93 -0.74 84.25
C TYR A 173 53.42 -0.05 85.51
N ALA A 174 52.17 -0.28 85.92
CA ALA A 174 51.68 0.22 87.20
C ALA A 174 52.26 -0.56 88.40
N ASN A 175 52.88 -1.72 88.18
CA ASN A 175 53.48 -2.57 89.21
C ASN A 175 54.96 -2.84 88.91
N THR A 176 55.83 -1.98 89.43
CA THR A 176 57.28 -2.03 89.21
C THR A 176 58.05 -2.41 90.48
N ASN A 177 59.21 -3.03 90.29
CA ASN A 177 60.14 -3.36 91.36
C ASN A 177 60.94 -2.12 91.82
N ALA A 178 61.80 -2.28 92.83
CA ALA A 178 62.64 -1.19 93.35
C ALA A 178 63.62 -0.58 92.32
N ALA A 179 63.89 -1.27 91.22
CA ALA A 179 64.70 -0.78 90.09
C ALA A 179 63.86 -0.06 89.02
N GLY A 180 62.53 0.02 89.18
CA GLY A 180 61.60 0.65 88.24
C GLY A 180 61.19 -0.25 87.06
N GLU A 181 61.50 -1.55 87.11
CA GLU A 181 61.13 -2.51 86.05
C GLU A 181 59.81 -3.22 86.37
N PRO A 182 58.96 -3.54 85.37
CA PRO A 182 57.73 -4.30 85.59
C PRO A 182 58.00 -5.65 86.27
N VAL A 183 57.21 -5.98 87.30
CA VAL A 183 57.33 -7.26 88.02
C VAL A 183 56.93 -8.44 87.12
N VAL A 184 55.97 -8.23 86.22
CA VAL A 184 55.55 -9.19 85.18
C VAL A 184 56.25 -8.84 83.87
N ALA A 185 56.85 -9.84 83.22
CA ALA A 185 57.52 -9.64 81.94
C ALA A 185 56.56 -9.14 80.84
N LEU A 186 57.07 -8.28 79.97
CA LEU A 186 56.32 -7.67 78.87
C LEU A 186 56.25 -8.62 77.67
N ASP A 187 55.07 -8.79 77.09
CA ASP A 187 54.89 -9.61 75.87
C ASP A 187 55.09 -8.79 74.59
N LYS A 188 56.33 -8.35 74.37
CA LYS A 188 56.69 -7.58 73.17
C LYS A 188 56.58 -8.40 71.89
N ALA A 189 56.73 -9.73 71.97
CA ALA A 189 56.65 -10.62 70.82
C ALA A 189 55.20 -10.75 70.34
N GLY A 190 54.25 -10.97 71.26
CA GLY A 190 52.82 -11.03 70.93
C GLY A 190 52.29 -9.71 70.35
N LEU A 191 52.71 -8.56 70.89
CA LEU A 191 52.38 -7.25 70.31
C LEU A 191 52.89 -7.08 68.88
N ALA A 192 54.14 -7.47 68.62
CA ALA A 192 54.73 -7.38 67.28
C ALA A 192 54.03 -8.30 66.27
N GLU A 193 53.58 -9.49 66.71
CA GLU A 193 52.81 -10.41 65.87
C GLU A 193 51.43 -9.82 65.50
N LEU A 194 50.71 -9.27 66.48
CA LEU A 194 49.41 -8.64 66.26
C LEU A 194 49.51 -7.41 65.33
N GLU A 195 50.54 -6.58 65.51
CA GLU A 195 50.83 -5.45 64.64
C GLU A 195 51.13 -5.91 63.20
N ALA A 196 52.00 -6.91 63.04
CA ALA A 196 52.34 -7.48 61.74
C ALA A 196 51.11 -8.08 61.04
N ARG A 197 50.23 -8.76 61.79
CA ARG A 197 48.98 -9.34 61.27
C ARG A 197 48.02 -8.25 60.77
N LYS A 198 47.77 -7.21 61.59
CA LYS A 198 46.95 -6.06 61.22
C LYS A 198 47.47 -5.38 59.96
N ASP A 199 48.78 -5.16 59.87
CA ASP A 199 49.40 -4.55 58.69
C ASP A 199 49.35 -5.44 57.45
N SER A 200 49.48 -6.77 57.60
CA SER A 200 49.30 -7.71 56.49
C SER A 200 47.89 -7.66 55.93
N LEU A 201 46.88 -7.76 56.79
CA LEU A 201 45.47 -7.73 56.40
C LEU A 201 45.10 -6.43 55.70
N LYS A 202 45.63 -5.30 56.19
CA LYS A 202 45.47 -4.00 55.53
C LYS A 202 46.06 -3.99 54.12
N ARG A 203 47.29 -4.53 53.94
CA ARG A 203 47.93 -4.62 52.61
C ARG A 203 47.16 -5.55 51.68
N GLU A 204 46.67 -6.67 52.18
CA GLU A 204 45.84 -7.61 51.41
C GLU A 204 44.54 -6.96 50.94
N ALA A 205 43.83 -6.23 51.82
CA ALA A 205 42.63 -5.48 51.47
C ALA A 205 42.93 -4.40 50.39
N GLN A 206 44.04 -3.68 50.54
CA GLN A 206 44.48 -2.68 49.56
C GLN A 206 44.84 -3.30 48.21
N ALA A 207 45.50 -4.46 48.20
CA ALA A 207 45.83 -5.19 46.98
C ALA A 207 44.56 -5.67 46.26
N LEU A 208 43.58 -6.20 47.01
CA LEU A 208 42.29 -6.61 46.46
C LEU A 208 41.46 -5.44 45.91
N SER A 209 41.60 -4.25 46.50
CA SER A 209 40.92 -3.04 46.03
C SER A 209 41.54 -2.45 44.75
N GLN A 210 42.77 -2.82 44.40
CA GLN A 210 43.49 -2.32 43.22
C GLN A 210 43.38 -3.25 42.00
N GLN A 211 42.88 -4.47 42.21
CA GLN A 211 42.54 -5.41 41.13
C GLN A 211 41.18 -5.06 40.53
#